data_AF-A0A5C8MB33-F1
#
_entry.id   AF-A0A5C8MB33-F1
#
_cell.length_a   1.000
_cell.length_b   1.000
_cell.length_c   1.000
_cell.angle_alpha   90.00
_cell.angle_beta   90.00
_cell.angle_gamma   90.00
#
_symmetry.space_group_name_H-M   'P 1'
#
loop_
_entity.id
_entity.type
_entity.pdbx_description
1 polymer ?
#
loop_
_entity_poly.entity_id
_entity_poly.type
_entity_poly.pdbx_seq_one_letter_code
_entity_poly.pdbx_strand_id
1 'polypeptide(L)'
;GGEQSGHIIFLDYNTTGDGLLTALQLVNIMKVKEKPLSELASEMKKYPQQLVNIKVADKHKVMENEKVKAVIQEVEAEMNGNGRVLVRPAG
;
A
#
# COMPACT_ATOMS: atom_id res chain seq x y z
N GLY A 1 -6.97 -8.40 -7.78
CA GLY A 1 -5.82 -7.93 -6.96
C GLY A 1 -5.68 -6.42 -7.09
N GLY A 2 -4.77 -5.76 -6.37
CA GLY A 2 -4.61 -4.31 -6.52
C GLY A 2 -3.58 -3.69 -5.58
N GLU A 3 -3.50 -2.36 -5.64
CA GLU A 3 -2.54 -1.54 -4.90
C GLU A 3 -3.23 -0.46 -4.04
N GLN A 4 -2.50 0.09 -3.06
CA GLN A 4 -2.99 1.18 -2.19
C GLN A 4 -3.35 2.47 -2.94
N SER A 5 -2.86 2.64 -4.17
CA SER A 5 -3.20 3.76 -5.06
C SER A 5 -4.67 3.75 -5.52
N GLY A 6 -5.38 2.63 -5.33
CA GLY A 6 -6.72 2.41 -5.88
C GLY A 6 -6.71 1.72 -7.24
N HIS A 7 -5.54 1.36 -7.77
CA HIS A 7 -5.43 0.51 -8.95
C HIS A 7 -5.85 -0.92 -8.60
N ILE A 8 -7.10 -1.28 -8.91
CA ILE A 8 -7.71 -2.58 -8.60
C ILE A 8 -8.11 -3.27 -9.90
N ILE A 9 -7.76 -4.55 -9.99
CA ILE A 9 -7.97 -5.42 -11.15
C ILE A 9 -8.95 -6.54 -10.76
N PHE A 10 -10.04 -6.63 -11.51
CA PHE A 10 -10.95 -7.78 -11.52
C PHE A 10 -10.73 -8.57 -12.81
N LEU A 11 -9.84 -9.57 -12.76
CA LEU A 11 -9.38 -10.32 -13.93
C LEU A 11 -10.50 -11.08 -14.68
N ASP A 12 -11.61 -11.37 -13.99
CA ASP A 12 -12.79 -11.98 -14.61
C ASP A 12 -13.48 -11.04 -15.62
N TYR A 13 -13.23 -9.73 -15.52
CA TYR A 13 -13.90 -8.71 -16.33
C TYR A 13 -12.95 -7.86 -17.17
N ASN A 14 -11.75 -7.59 -16.69
CA ASN A 14 -10.80 -6.71 -17.37
C ASN A 14 -9.35 -7.18 -17.16
N THR A 15 -8.50 -6.90 -18.13
CA THR A 15 -7.08 -7.31 -18.14
C THR A 15 -6.14 -6.28 -17.50
N THR A 16 -6.68 -5.12 -17.09
CA THR A 16 -5.96 -4.05 -16.40
C THR A 16 -6.83 -3.44 -15.30
N GLY A 17 -6.26 -2.52 -14.52
CA GLY A 17 -7.01 -1.82 -13.48
C GLY A 17 -8.10 -0.94 -14.07
N ASP A 18 -9.29 -1.03 -13.48
CA ASP A 18 -10.48 -0.33 -13.95
C ASP A 18 -11.18 0.33 -12.75
N GLY A 19 -11.05 1.66 -12.67
CA GLY A 19 -11.60 2.44 -11.58
C GLY A 19 -13.13 2.47 -11.57
N LEU A 20 -13.78 2.47 -12.75
CA LEU A 20 -15.24 2.51 -12.84
C LEU A 20 -15.83 1.16 -12.47
N LEU A 21 -15.26 0.06 -12.97
CA LEU A 21 -15.66 -1.28 -12.56
C LEU A 21 -15.47 -1.47 -11.05
N THR A 22 -14.36 -1.01 -10.49
CA THR A 22 -14.10 -1.04 -9.05
C THR A 22 -15.16 -0.26 -8.27
N ALA A 23 -15.53 0.93 -8.73
CA ALA A 23 -16.58 1.73 -8.12
C ALA A 23 -17.95 1.02 -8.16
N LEU A 24 -18.28 0.38 -9.28
CA LEU A 24 -19.51 -0.41 -9.42
C LEU A 24 -19.54 -1.58 -8.44
N GLN A 25 -18.44 -2.34 -8.32
CA GLN A 25 -18.34 -3.46 -7.37
C GLN A 25 -18.48 -2.96 -5.91
N LEU A 26 -17.88 -1.83 -5.58
CA LEU A 26 -17.99 -1.23 -4.25
C LEU A 26 -19.43 -0.83 -3.92
N VAL A 27 -20.10 -0.10 -4.82
CA VAL A 27 -21.49 0.34 -4.64
C VAL A 27 -22.44 -0.86 -4.61
N ASN A 28 -22.18 -1.89 -5.41
CA ASN A 28 -22.94 -3.14 -5.39
C ASN A 28 -22.88 -3.80 -4.00
N ILE A 29 -21.70 -3.88 -3.39
CA ILE A 29 -21.56 -4.43 -2.02
C ILE A 29 -22.32 -3.57 -1.00
N MET A 30 -22.21 -2.24 -1.06
CA MET A 30 -22.98 -1.34 -0.20
C MET A 30 -24.49 -1.61 -0.33
N LYS A 31 -24.98 -1.81 -1.56
CA LYS A 31 -26.39 -2.06 -1.84
C LYS A 31 -26.85 -3.44 -1.34
N VAL A 32 -26.09 -4.50 -1.61
CA VAL A 32 -26.42 -5.88 -1.21
C VAL A 32 -26.35 -6.06 0.31
N LYS A 33 -25.42 -5.38 0.98
CA LYS A 33 -25.26 -5.45 2.43
C LYS A 33 -26.15 -4.47 3.19
N GLU A 34 -26.79 -3.53 2.50
CA GLU A 34 -27.58 -2.44 3.08
C GLU A 34 -26.83 -1.65 4.17
N LYS A 35 -25.52 -1.46 3.97
CA LYS A 35 -24.62 -0.79 4.92
C LYS A 35 -23.94 0.42 4.31
N PRO A 36 -23.71 1.49 5.09
CA PRO A 36 -22.91 2.62 4.65
C PRO A 36 -21.44 2.21 4.49
N LEU A 37 -20.72 2.91 3.62
CA LEU A 37 -19.29 2.64 3.37
C LEU A 37 -18.44 2.80 4.63
N SER A 38 -18.81 3.71 5.54
CA SER A 38 -18.12 3.92 6.82
C SER A 38 -18.09 2.67 7.69
N GLU A 39 -19.16 1.87 7.66
CA GLU A 39 -19.24 0.62 8.42
C GLU A 39 -18.42 -0.48 7.73
N LEU A 40 -18.62 -0.67 6.42
CA LEU A 40 -17.90 -1.68 5.64
C LEU A 40 -16.38 -1.47 5.67
N ALA A 41 -15.91 -0.23 5.58
CA ALA A 41 -14.48 0.10 5.63
C ALA A 41 -13.88 -0.06 7.04
N SER A 42 -14.70 -0.06 8.09
CA SER A 42 -14.25 -0.17 9.48
C SER A 42 -13.88 -1.61 9.89
N GLU A 43 -14.29 -2.60 9.11
CA GLU A 43 -13.96 -4.02 9.35
C GLU A 43 -12.45 -4.29 9.28
N MET A 44 -11.69 -3.40 8.62
CA MET A 44 -10.23 -3.41 8.60
C MET A 44 -9.66 -2.19 9.34
N LYS A 45 -8.85 -2.44 10.36
CA LYS A 45 -8.13 -1.37 11.08
C LYS A 45 -6.89 -0.97 10.30
N LYS A 46 -6.84 0.29 9.87
CA LYS A 46 -5.61 0.91 9.35
C LYS A 46 -4.63 1.14 10.49
N TYR A 47 -3.41 0.61 10.36
CA TYR A 47 -2.32 0.97 11.27
C TYR A 47 -1.71 2.33 10.88
N PRO A 48 -1.08 3.04 11.83
CA PRO A 48 -0.30 4.22 11.51
C PRO A 48 0.75 3.89 10.45
N GLN A 49 0.73 4.61 9.33
CA GLN A 49 1.65 4.41 8.21
C GLN A 49 2.09 5.78 7.69
N GLN A 50 3.39 5.94 7.44
CA GLN A 50 3.95 7.12 6.79
C GLN A 50 4.72 6.69 5.54
N LEU A 51 4.46 7.38 4.43
CA LEU A 51 5.19 7.22 3.18
C LEU A 51 5.94 8.52 2.87
N VAL A 52 7.26 8.44 2.74
CA VAL A 52 8.13 9.59 2.41
C VAL A 52 8.90 9.28 1.14
N ASN A 53 8.77 10.18 0.15
CA ASN A 53 9.51 10.08 -1.10
C ASN A 53 10.75 10.99 -1.03
N ILE A 54 11.94 10.40 -1.15
CA ILE A 54 13.20 11.13 -1.09
C ILE A 54 13.78 11.23 -2.51
N LYS A 55 14.09 12.45 -2.94
CA LYS A 55 14.82 12.67 -4.18
C LYS A 55 16.29 12.29 -3.98
N VAL A 56 16.81 11.46 -4.86
CA VAL A 56 18.20 10.98 -4.83
C VAL A 56 18.81 11.12 -6.20
N ALA A 57 20.14 11.30 -6.27
CA ALA A 57 20.85 11.39 -7.54
C ALA A 57 20.86 10.06 -8.31
N ASP A 58 20.95 8.93 -7.58
CA ASP A 58 20.97 7.59 -8.15
C ASP A 58 20.25 6.63 -7.19
N LYS A 59 19.14 6.05 -7.66
CA LYS A 59 18.28 5.18 -6.86
C LYS A 59 18.98 3.86 -6.47
N HIS A 60 19.86 3.33 -7.30
CA HIS A 60 20.53 2.05 -7.06
C HIS A 60 21.69 2.22 -6.09
N LYS A 61 22.52 3.25 -6.29
CA LYS A 61 23.66 3.53 -5.38
C LYS A 61 23.23 3.83 -3.96
N VAL A 62 22.07 4.45 -3.75
CA VAL A 62 21.55 4.71 -2.40
C VAL A 62 21.20 3.42 -1.67
N MET A 63 20.65 2.42 -2.36
CA MET A 63 20.35 1.12 -1.75
C MET A 63 21.61 0.33 -1.38
N GLU A 64 22.73 0.60 -2.07
CA GLU A 64 24.03 0.00 -1.78
C GLU A 64 24.81 0.76 -0.69
N ASN A 65 24.37 1.94 -0.29
CA ASN A 65 25.07 2.77 0.69
C ASN A 65 25.04 2.14 2.09
N GLU A 66 26.22 1.85 2.63
CA GLU A 66 26.36 1.19 3.94
C GLU A 66 25.74 1.98 5.11
N LYS A 67 25.76 3.32 5.07
CA LYS A 67 25.10 4.13 6.11
C LYS A 67 23.58 3.96 6.07
N VAL A 68 23.01 3.87 4.88
CA VAL A 68 21.56 3.69 4.70
C VAL A 68 21.15 2.28 5.17
N LYS A 69 21.90 1.25 4.77
CA LYS A 69 21.66 -0.13 5.21
C LYS A 69 21.73 -0.29 6.73
N ALA A 70 22.75 0.30 7.36
CA ALA A 70 22.92 0.24 8.81
C ALA A 70 21.70 0.82 9.56
N VAL A 71 21.21 1.99 9.13
CA VAL A 71 20.02 2.62 9.73
C VAL A 71 18.77 1.78 9.50
N ILE A 72 18.60 1.17 8.32
CA ILE A 72 17.45 0.28 8.05
C ILE A 72 17.46 -0.90 9.03
N GLN A 73 18.62 -1.55 9.20
CA GLN A 73 18.76 -2.70 10.12
C GLN A 73 18.51 -2.32 11.58
N GLU A 74 19.00 -1.16 12.01
CA GLU A 74 18.77 -0.64 13.36
C GLU A 74 17.27 -0.46 13.63
N VAL A 75 16.56 0.21 12.72
CA VAL A 75 15.12 0.46 12.86
C VAL A 75 14.29 -0.83 12.77
N GLU A 76 14.67 -1.75 11.88
CA GLU A 76 14.01 -3.07 11.79
C GLU A 76 14.18 -3.87 13.08
N ALA A 77 15.34 -3.82 13.72
CA ALA A 77 15.60 -4.46 15.00
C ALA A 77 14.79 -3.81 16.14
N GLU A 78 14.70 -2.48 16.16
CA GLU A 78 13.90 -1.73 17.15
C GLU A 78 12.41 -2.10 17.06
N MET A 79 11.89 -2.29 15.84
CA MET A 79 10.49 -2.66 15.62
C MET A 79 10.15 -4.06 16.14
N ASN A 80 11.12 -4.97 16.23
CA ASN A 80 11.00 -6.31 16.84
C ASN A 80 9.67 -7.05 16.53
N GLY A 81 9.27 -7.07 15.25
CA GLY A 81 8.03 -7.70 14.79
C GLY A 81 6.73 -6.93 15.05
N ASN A 82 6.77 -5.83 15.81
CA ASN A 82 5.63 -4.94 16.10
C ASN A 82 5.61 -3.70 15.18
N GLY A 83 6.08 -3.86 13.95
CA GLY A 83 6.18 -2.79 12.97
C GLY A 83 6.93 -3.27 11.74
N ARG A 84 7.02 -2.39 10.74
CA ARG A 84 7.82 -2.64 9.54
C ARG A 84 8.29 -1.33 8.93
N VAL A 85 9.54 -1.33 8.48
CA VAL A 85 10.07 -0.36 7.53
C VAL A 85 10.13 -0.99 6.13
N LEU A 86 9.90 -0.20 5.09
CA LEU A 86 10.08 -0.62 3.71
C LEU A 86 10.78 0.50 2.95
N VAL A 87 12.07 0.32 2.70
CA VAL A 87 12.85 1.21 1.83
C VAL A 87 13.06 0.49 0.50
N ARG A 88 12.64 1.14 -0.59
CA ARG A 88 12.86 0.63 -1.94
C ARG A 88 12.99 1.79 -2.92
N PRO A 89 13.72 1.62 -4.03
CA PRO A 89 13.67 2.57 -5.12
C PRO A 89 12.27 2.62 -5.70
N ALA A 90 11.82 3.80 -6.13
CA ALA A 90 10.63 3.90 -6.96
C ALA A 90 10.89 3.18 -8.29
N GLY A 91 9.90 2.42 -8.76
CA GLY A 91 9.88 1.83 -10.10
C GLY A 91 9.99 2.86 -11.21
#